data_AF-A0A2E4Z1Y7-F1
#
_entry.id   AF-A0A2E4Z1Y7-F1
#
_cell.length_a   1.000
_cell.length_b   1.000
_cell.length_c   1.000
_cell.angle_alpha   90.00
_cell.angle_beta   90.00
_cell.angle_gamma   90.00
#
_symmetry.space_group_name_H-M   'P 1'
#
loop_
_entity.id
_entity.type
_entity.pdbx_description
1 polymer ?
#
loop_
_entity_poly.entity_id
_entity_poly.type
_entity_poly.pdbx_seq_one_letter_code
_entity_poly.pdbx_strand_id
1 'polypeptide(L)'
;MDAFQMAHALESFAKQQGFVAPQAYYIVGQFSLKDAKGGSIYSDEAHLWCRECADALLSAAKPLLPEETQEDHFVCATDAINEDTCPHCMKCGETLDGTVSKYAVDEEVEHYEANPIGENDTINPRQAVEIAMILFAAPNDQDVLKIGRAALQQIEKGETK
;
A
#
# COMPACT_ATOMS: atom_id res chain seq x y z
N MET A 1 14.59 19.51 -9.03
CA MET A 1 13.60 18.95 -8.10
C MET A 1 14.32 17.91 -7.28
N ASP A 2 14.34 18.06 -5.96
CA ASP A 2 14.85 17.04 -5.03
C ASP A 2 13.80 15.93 -4.81
N ALA A 3 14.16 14.87 -4.08
CA ALA A 3 13.28 13.71 -3.87
C ALA A 3 11.98 14.08 -3.15
N PHE A 4 12.06 14.91 -2.12
CA PHE A 4 10.90 15.32 -1.33
C PHE A 4 9.92 16.16 -2.16
N GLN A 5 10.43 17.06 -2.99
CA GLN A 5 9.62 17.82 -3.94
C GLN A 5 8.93 16.90 -4.96
N MET A 6 9.63 15.88 -5.46
CA MET A 6 9.04 14.90 -6.40
C MET A 6 7.96 14.06 -5.72
N ALA A 7 8.23 13.55 -4.52
CA ALA A 7 7.27 12.76 -3.75
C ALA A 7 5.99 13.55 -3.48
N HIS A 8 6.11 14.79 -3.00
CA HIS A 8 4.94 15.64 -2.78
C HIS A 8 4.19 16.00 -4.06
N ALA A 9 4.87 16.13 -5.21
CA ALA A 9 4.21 16.34 -6.49
C ALA A 9 3.38 15.11 -6.90
N LEU A 10 3.92 13.90 -6.71
CA LEU A 10 3.20 12.64 -6.95
C LEU A 10 2.00 12.46 -6.02
N GLU A 11 2.15 12.73 -4.72
CA GLU A 11 1.03 12.72 -3.77
C GLU A 11 -0.04 13.76 -4.12
N SER A 12 0.37 14.93 -4.59
CA SER A 12 -0.54 15.99 -5.01
C SER A 12 -1.32 15.59 -6.26
N PHE A 13 -0.66 14.99 -7.24
CA PHE A 13 -1.31 14.41 -8.41
C PHE A 13 -2.34 13.35 -7.99
N ALA A 14 -1.97 12.42 -7.11
CA ALA A 14 -2.89 11.40 -6.60
C ALA A 14 -4.14 12.02 -5.96
N LYS A 15 -3.95 13.03 -5.09
CA LYS A 15 -5.04 13.78 -4.45
C LYS A 15 -5.94 14.48 -5.46
N GLN A 16 -5.36 15.10 -6.49
CA GLN A 16 -6.12 15.79 -7.55
C GLN A 16 -6.95 14.80 -8.38
N GLN A 17 -6.47 13.58 -8.56
CA GLN A 17 -7.20 12.47 -9.20
C GLN A 17 -8.19 11.78 -8.26
N GLY A 18 -8.41 12.32 -7.05
CA GLY A 18 -9.37 11.80 -6.07
C GLY A 18 -8.89 10.60 -5.26
N PHE A 19 -7.58 10.35 -5.23
CA PHE A 19 -6.99 9.29 -4.43
C PHE A 19 -6.22 9.84 -3.22
N VAL A 20 -6.56 9.31 -2.05
CA VAL A 20 -5.79 9.47 -0.81
C VAL A 20 -5.61 8.07 -0.26
N ALA A 21 -4.37 7.64 -0.04
CA ALA A 21 -4.10 6.34 0.55
C ALA A 21 -4.78 6.25 1.92
N PRO A 22 -5.67 5.26 2.15
CA PRO A 22 -6.35 5.12 3.42
C PRO A 22 -5.41 4.59 4.49
N GLN A 23 -5.68 4.96 5.74
CA GLN A 23 -5.01 4.40 6.92
C GLN A 23 -4.98 2.87 6.87
N ALA A 24 -3.82 2.29 7.18
CA ALA A 24 -3.69 0.84 7.35
C ALA A 24 -4.28 0.36 8.69
N TYR A 25 -4.83 -0.84 8.68
CA TYR A 25 -5.37 -1.52 9.86
C TYR A 25 -4.82 -2.94 9.93
N TYR A 26 -4.71 -3.49 11.14
CA TYR A 26 -4.58 -4.92 11.35
C TYR A 26 -5.76 -5.43 12.19
N ILE A 27 -5.91 -6.75 12.24
CA ILE A 27 -6.88 -7.41 13.12
C ILE A 27 -6.09 -8.02 14.28
N VAL A 28 -6.33 -7.52 15.48
CA VAL A 28 -5.76 -8.04 16.73
C VAL A 28 -6.34 -9.42 17.01
N GLY A 29 -5.52 -10.32 17.53
CA GLY A 29 -5.93 -11.69 17.83
C GLY A 29 -5.93 -12.54 16.56
N GLN A 30 -4.80 -13.19 16.29
CA GLN A 30 -4.66 -14.09 15.14
C GLN A 30 -5.72 -15.21 15.15
N PHE A 31 -6.28 -15.51 13.98
CA PHE A 31 -7.20 -16.64 13.82
C PHE A 31 -6.98 -17.40 12.52
N SER A 32 -7.25 -18.71 12.56
CA SER A 32 -7.26 -19.61 11.42
C SER A 32 -8.46 -20.54 11.53
N LEU A 33 -9.52 -20.23 10.77
CA LEU A 33 -10.84 -20.81 10.90
C LEU A 33 -11.31 -21.40 9.57
N LYS A 34 -12.33 -22.24 9.65
CA LYS A 34 -13.05 -22.79 8.50
C LYS A 34 -14.51 -22.39 8.58
N ASP A 35 -15.03 -21.84 7.49
CA ASP A 35 -16.46 -21.59 7.37
C ASP A 35 -17.23 -22.91 7.16
N ALA A 36 -18.56 -22.84 7.23
CA ALA A 36 -19.44 -24.00 7.05
C ALA A 36 -19.34 -24.67 5.66
N LYS A 37 -18.72 -24.00 4.68
CA LYS A 37 -18.47 -24.51 3.31
C LYS A 37 -17.02 -25.00 3.14
N GLY A 38 -16.19 -24.97 4.19
CA GLY A 38 -14.78 -25.35 4.16
C GLY A 38 -13.82 -24.26 3.65
N GLY A 39 -14.33 -23.05 3.40
CA GLY A 39 -13.53 -21.87 3.07
C GLY A 39 -12.65 -21.46 4.26
N SER A 40 -11.42 -21.01 3.97
CA SER A 40 -10.52 -20.51 5.02
C SER A 40 -10.83 -19.06 5.37
N ILE A 41 -10.95 -18.78 6.67
CA ILE A 41 -11.02 -17.44 7.24
C ILE A 41 -9.77 -17.29 8.11
N TYR A 42 -8.84 -16.45 7.68
CA TYR A 42 -7.52 -16.33 8.28
C TYR A 42 -7.08 -14.87 8.35
N SER A 43 -6.53 -14.48 9.50
CA SER A 43 -5.74 -13.26 9.66
C SER A 43 -4.66 -13.49 10.71
N ASP A 44 -3.49 -12.90 10.47
CA ASP A 44 -2.49 -12.61 11.49
C ASP A 44 -2.32 -11.09 11.64
N GLU A 45 -1.49 -10.68 12.60
CA GLU A 45 -1.22 -9.28 12.92
C GLU A 45 -0.19 -8.64 11.98
N ALA A 46 0.45 -9.42 11.10
CA ALA A 46 1.36 -8.88 10.08
C ALA A 46 0.58 -8.44 8.81
N HIS A 47 -0.64 -8.92 8.62
CA HIS A 47 -1.48 -8.49 7.51
C HIS A 47 -1.99 -7.06 7.67
N LEU A 48 -1.79 -6.27 6.62
CA LEU A 48 -2.37 -4.94 6.47
C LEU A 48 -3.70 -5.00 5.71
N TRP A 49 -4.66 -4.20 6.16
CA TRP A 49 -6.00 -4.15 5.61
C TRP A 49 -6.46 -2.69 5.48
N CYS A 50 -7.33 -2.43 4.50
CA CYS A 50 -8.21 -1.28 4.61
C CYS A 50 -9.31 -1.60 5.65
N ARG A 51 -9.86 -0.54 6.27
CA ARG A 51 -10.87 -0.70 7.34
C ARG A 51 -12.05 -1.60 6.94
N GLU A 52 -12.61 -1.37 5.75
CA GLU A 52 -13.79 -2.11 5.28
C GLU A 52 -13.52 -3.60 5.15
N CYS A 53 -12.34 -3.97 4.64
CA CYS A 53 -11.95 -5.37 4.49
C CYS A 53 -11.65 -6.02 5.84
N ALA A 54 -11.02 -5.29 6.77
CA ALA A 54 -10.76 -5.77 8.12
C ALA A 54 -12.07 -6.03 8.89
N ASP A 55 -12.98 -5.06 8.87
CA ASP A 55 -14.30 -5.16 9.52
C ASP A 55 -15.12 -6.31 8.93
N ALA A 56 -15.13 -6.46 7.60
CA ALA A 56 -15.85 -7.55 6.93
C ALA A 56 -15.27 -8.92 7.29
N LEU A 57 -13.94 -9.06 7.33
CA LEU A 57 -13.29 -10.31 7.70
C LEU A 57 -13.56 -10.67 9.16
N LEU A 58 -13.39 -9.72 10.08
CA LEU A 58 -13.65 -9.93 11.50
C LEU A 58 -15.13 -10.25 11.76
N SER A 59 -16.05 -9.59 11.07
CA SER A 59 -17.49 -9.90 11.15
C SER A 59 -17.81 -11.33 10.70
N ALA A 60 -17.07 -11.87 9.73
CA ALA A 60 -17.23 -13.26 9.30
C ALA A 60 -16.56 -14.26 10.26
N ALA A 61 -15.46 -13.85 10.92
CA ALA A 61 -14.73 -14.67 11.89
C ALA A 61 -15.45 -14.78 13.24
N LYS A 62 -16.04 -13.69 13.75
CA LYS A 62 -16.64 -13.63 15.08
C LYS A 62 -17.61 -14.77 15.42
N PRO A 63 -18.58 -15.14 14.55
CA PRO A 63 -19.50 -16.25 14.84
C PRO A 63 -18.84 -17.64 14.94
N LEU A 64 -17.59 -17.77 14.47
CA LEU A 64 -16.83 -19.02 14.46
C LEU A 64 -15.81 -19.08 15.61
N LEU A 65 -15.57 -17.96 16.29
CA LEU A 65 -14.69 -17.88 17.44
C LEU A 65 -15.43 -18.29 18.72
N PRO A 66 -14.74 -18.92 19.70
CA PRO A 66 -15.29 -19.12 21.04
C PRO A 66 -15.80 -17.81 21.62
N GLU A 67 -17.01 -17.82 22.21
CA GLU A 67 -17.67 -16.62 22.72
C GLU A 67 -16.79 -15.85 23.72
N GLU A 68 -16.06 -16.58 24.55
CA GLU A 68 -15.14 -16.05 25.56
C GLU A 68 -13.90 -15.34 25.00
N THR A 69 -13.56 -15.53 23.71
CA THR A 69 -12.40 -14.87 23.08
C THR A 69 -12.79 -13.83 22.03
N GLN A 70 -14.08 -13.66 21.72
CA GLN A 70 -14.52 -12.74 20.67
C GLN A 70 -14.14 -11.28 20.95
N GLU A 71 -14.04 -10.88 22.21
CA GLU A 71 -13.65 -9.52 22.61
C GLU A 71 -12.15 -9.26 22.44
N ASP A 72 -11.32 -10.30 22.44
CA ASP A 72 -9.87 -10.19 22.19
C ASP A 72 -9.56 -9.90 20.70
N HIS A 73 -10.58 -10.00 19.84
CA HIS A 73 -10.45 -9.83 18.39
C HIS A 73 -11.10 -8.52 17.92
N PHE A 74 -10.28 -7.56 17.52
CA PHE A 74 -10.75 -6.24 17.09
C PHE A 74 -9.86 -5.63 16.00
N VAL A 75 -10.45 -4.73 15.22
CA VAL A 75 -9.74 -3.97 14.18
C VAL A 75 -9.06 -2.77 14.82
N CYS A 76 -7.75 -2.62 14.57
CA CYS A 76 -6.95 -1.53 15.12
C CYS A 76 -6.24 -0.78 13.99
N ALA A 77 -6.26 0.55 14.05
CA ALA A 77 -5.46 1.37 13.15
C ALA A 77 -3.97 1.14 13.46
N THR A 78 -3.15 1.13 12.42
CA THR A 78 -1.70 0.97 12.56
C THR A 78 -0.96 1.85 11.59
N ASP A 79 0.23 2.26 12.01
CA ASP A 79 1.19 2.88 11.14
C ASP A 79 1.96 1.75 10.45
N ALA A 80 1.72 1.55 9.15
CA ALA A 80 2.50 0.62 8.33
C ALA A 80 3.89 1.23 8.13
N ILE A 81 4.83 0.91 9.03
CA ILE A 81 6.14 1.54 9.08
C ILE A 81 7.20 0.56 8.64
N ASN A 82 8.04 0.99 7.70
CA ASN A 82 9.20 0.22 7.23
C ASN A 82 8.80 -1.17 6.71
N GLU A 83 7.75 -1.22 5.88
CA GLU A 83 7.27 -2.45 5.25
C GLU A 83 8.20 -2.94 4.15
N ASP A 84 8.35 -4.26 4.01
CA ASP A 84 9.23 -4.89 2.99
C ASP A 84 8.62 -4.90 1.58
N THR A 85 7.40 -4.42 1.44
CA THR A 85 6.71 -4.11 0.19
C THR A 85 5.89 -2.84 0.38
N CYS A 86 5.48 -2.17 -0.70
CA CYS A 86 4.49 -1.09 -0.58
C CYS A 86 3.25 -1.59 0.21
N PRO A 87 2.71 -0.82 1.16
CA PRO A 87 1.56 -1.25 1.95
C PRO A 87 0.31 -1.44 1.08
N HIS A 88 -0.23 -2.66 1.05
CA HIS A 88 -1.48 -2.95 0.36
C HIS A 88 -2.47 -3.69 1.26
N CYS A 89 -3.76 -3.48 1.02
CA CYS A 89 -4.80 -4.27 1.66
C CYS A 89 -4.73 -5.73 1.19
N MET A 90 -4.54 -6.66 2.14
CA MET A 90 -4.43 -8.10 1.88
C MET A 90 -5.64 -8.69 1.13
N LYS A 91 -6.81 -8.04 1.19
CA LYS A 91 -8.01 -8.50 0.48
C LYS A 91 -8.20 -7.90 -0.90
N CYS A 92 -8.19 -6.58 -1.00
CA CYS A 92 -8.59 -5.85 -2.20
C CYS A 92 -7.41 -5.30 -3.01
N GLY A 93 -6.20 -5.33 -2.46
CA GLY A 93 -4.99 -4.82 -3.11
C GLY A 93 -4.90 -3.29 -3.17
N GLU A 94 -5.77 -2.54 -2.50
CA GLU A 94 -5.69 -1.08 -2.45
C GLU A 94 -4.40 -0.63 -1.74
N THR A 95 -3.70 0.36 -2.30
CA THR A 95 -2.51 0.97 -1.70
C THR A 95 -2.90 1.72 -0.44
N LEU A 96 -2.27 1.39 0.69
CA LEU A 96 -2.52 1.95 2.01
C LEU A 96 -1.46 3.00 2.37
N ASP A 97 -1.79 3.86 3.33
CA ASP A 97 -0.83 4.81 3.89
C ASP A 97 0.26 4.08 4.68
N GLY A 98 1.50 4.55 4.57
CA GLY A 98 2.65 3.96 5.24
C GLY A 98 4.00 4.34 4.66
N THR A 99 5.03 3.63 5.12
CA THR A 99 6.42 3.81 4.70
C THR A 99 7.06 2.45 4.42
N VAL A 100 8.06 2.46 3.55
CA VAL A 100 8.70 1.24 3.07
C VAL A 100 10.14 1.13 3.56
N SER A 101 10.61 -0.10 3.70
CA SER A 101 11.97 -0.42 4.11
C SER A 101 12.97 -0.23 2.97
N LYS A 102 14.27 -0.30 3.29
CA LYS A 102 15.30 -0.35 2.25
C LYS A 102 15.13 -1.56 1.32
N TYR A 103 14.69 -2.71 1.86
CA TYR A 103 14.49 -3.91 1.05
C TYR A 103 13.40 -3.67 0.00
N ALA A 104 12.28 -3.08 0.40
CA ALA A 104 11.22 -2.68 -0.54
C ALA A 104 11.72 -1.72 -1.62
N VAL A 105 12.55 -0.74 -1.25
CA VAL A 105 13.16 0.18 -2.23
C VAL A 105 14.01 -0.59 -3.24
N ASP A 106 14.84 -1.52 -2.79
CA ASP A 106 15.73 -2.28 -3.67
C ASP A 106 14.92 -3.16 -4.64
N GLU A 107 13.83 -3.79 -4.18
CA GLU A 107 12.90 -4.58 -5.02
C GLU A 107 12.16 -3.71 -6.05
N GLU A 108 11.70 -2.51 -5.66
CA GLU A 108 11.04 -1.57 -6.58
C GLU A 108 12.02 -1.04 -7.63
N VAL A 109 13.27 -0.77 -7.26
CA VAL A 109 14.31 -0.39 -8.22
C VAL A 109 14.52 -1.51 -9.23
N GLU A 110 14.70 -2.76 -8.79
CA GLU A 110 14.83 -3.92 -9.69
C GLU A 110 13.59 -4.07 -10.60
N HIS A 111 12.39 -3.88 -10.06
CA HIS A 111 11.15 -3.91 -10.82
C HIS A 111 11.14 -2.89 -11.97
N TYR A 112 11.48 -1.62 -11.69
CA TYR A 112 11.50 -0.54 -12.69
C TYR A 112 12.73 -0.58 -13.61
N GLU A 113 13.81 -1.25 -13.23
CA GLU A 113 14.89 -1.57 -14.15
C GLU A 113 14.46 -2.60 -15.19
N ALA A 114 13.74 -3.64 -14.76
CA ALA A 114 13.16 -4.65 -15.66
C ALA A 114 11.97 -4.11 -16.47
N ASN A 115 11.19 -3.20 -15.89
CA ASN A 115 9.95 -2.65 -16.45
C ASN A 115 9.96 -1.11 -16.36
N PRO A 116 10.82 -0.43 -17.14
CA PRO A 116 10.95 1.01 -17.06
C PRO A 116 9.65 1.72 -17.50
N ILE A 117 9.33 2.82 -16.82
CA ILE A 117 8.23 3.72 -17.21
C ILE A 117 8.52 4.27 -18.62
N GLY A 118 7.80 3.74 -19.61
CA GLY A 118 7.95 4.04 -21.03
C GLY A 118 7.24 5.31 -21.45
N GLU A 119 7.47 5.73 -22.69
CA GLU A 119 6.89 6.96 -23.25
C GLU A 119 5.36 6.95 -23.39
N ASN A 120 4.75 5.76 -23.38
CA ASN A 120 3.31 5.56 -23.55
C ASN A 120 2.61 5.11 -22.27
N ASP A 121 3.35 4.98 -21.16
CA ASP A 121 2.79 4.51 -19.91
C ASP A 121 1.99 5.62 -19.23
N THR A 122 0.92 5.23 -18.55
CA THR A 122 0.09 6.14 -17.76
C THR A 122 0.32 5.86 -16.29
N ILE A 123 0.79 6.85 -15.56
CA ILE A 123 0.92 6.77 -14.11
C ILE A 123 -0.46 6.96 -13.50
N ASN A 124 -0.96 5.91 -12.86
CA ASN A 124 -2.20 5.99 -12.11
C ASN A 124 -1.96 6.57 -10.70
N PRO A 125 -3.02 7.01 -9.99
CA PRO A 125 -2.87 7.63 -8.68
C PRO A 125 -2.25 6.73 -7.59
N ARG A 126 -2.47 5.41 -7.65
CA ARG A 126 -1.90 4.46 -6.67
C ARG A 126 -0.40 4.34 -6.87
N GLN A 127 0.00 4.11 -8.11
CA GLN A 127 1.40 4.03 -8.51
C GLN A 127 2.17 5.31 -8.16
N ALA A 128 1.54 6.48 -8.31
CA ALA A 128 2.16 7.74 -7.90
C ALA A 128 2.48 7.77 -6.39
N VAL A 129 1.58 7.26 -5.55
CA VAL A 129 1.81 7.16 -4.10
C VAL A 129 2.92 6.15 -3.78
N GLU A 130 2.95 4.99 -4.43
CA GLU A 130 4.01 3.99 -4.25
C GLU A 130 5.39 4.53 -4.61
N ILE A 131 5.50 5.26 -5.73
CA ILE A 131 6.74 5.93 -6.13
C ILE A 131 7.13 7.03 -5.12
N ALA A 132 6.15 7.75 -4.55
CA ALA A 132 6.42 8.72 -3.49
C ALA A 132 6.99 8.04 -2.22
N MET A 133 6.50 6.87 -1.84
CA MET A 133 7.00 6.10 -0.69
C MET A 133 8.49 5.76 -0.83
N ILE A 134 8.91 5.24 -1.99
CA ILE A 134 10.34 4.92 -2.22
C ILE A 134 11.22 6.18 -2.29
N LEU A 135 10.70 7.30 -2.83
CA LEU A 135 11.39 8.59 -2.83
C LEU A 135 11.62 9.13 -1.41
N PHE A 136 10.64 8.97 -0.52
CA PHE A 136 10.81 9.33 0.90
C PHE A 136 11.77 8.40 1.63
N ALA A 137 11.75 7.10 1.32
CA ALA A 137 12.60 6.10 1.96
C ALA A 137 14.07 6.21 1.53
N ALA A 138 14.34 6.59 0.27
CA ALA A 138 15.69 6.67 -0.29
C ALA A 138 15.93 7.98 -1.09
N PRO A 139 15.92 9.15 -0.42
CA PRO A 139 15.89 10.45 -1.10
C PRO A 139 17.18 10.83 -1.84
N ASN A 140 18.28 10.12 -1.60
CA ASN A 140 19.57 10.37 -2.24
C ASN A 140 19.95 9.32 -3.30
N ASP A 141 19.12 8.29 -3.46
CA ASP A 141 19.36 7.20 -4.39
C ASP A 141 19.08 7.64 -5.83
N GLN A 142 20.07 7.49 -6.73
CA GLN A 142 19.95 8.03 -8.08
C GLN A 142 18.95 7.26 -8.95
N ASP A 143 18.76 5.98 -8.69
CA ASP A 143 17.83 5.14 -9.46
C ASP A 143 16.40 5.44 -9.03
N VAL A 144 16.15 5.61 -7.72
CA VAL A 144 14.87 6.11 -7.20
C VAL A 144 14.53 7.50 -7.75
N LEU A 145 15.51 8.42 -7.78
CA LEU A 145 15.30 9.75 -8.37
C LEU A 145 15.02 9.68 -9.88
N LYS A 146 15.57 8.70 -10.60
CA LYS A 146 15.29 8.48 -12.03
C LYS A 146 13.85 7.99 -12.24
N ILE A 147 13.38 7.05 -11.42
CA ILE A 147 11.99 6.56 -11.43
C ILE A 147 11.02 7.72 -11.17
N GLY A 148 11.25 8.50 -10.11
CA GLY A 148 10.42 9.67 -9.77
C GLY A 148 10.34 10.70 -10.90
N ARG A 149 11.47 10.99 -11.56
CA ARG A 149 11.49 11.88 -12.74
C ARG A 149 10.71 11.32 -13.91
N ALA A 150 10.85 10.03 -14.21
CA ALA A 150 10.12 9.40 -15.30
C ALA A 150 8.61 9.43 -15.06
N ALA A 151 8.16 9.16 -13.83
CA ALA A 151 6.75 9.23 -13.46
C ALA A 151 6.16 10.64 -13.65
N LEU A 152 6.84 11.67 -13.14
CA LEU A 152 6.39 13.05 -13.28
C LEU A 152 6.32 13.50 -14.75
N GLN A 153 7.29 13.09 -15.57
CA GLN A 153 7.25 13.38 -17.01
C GLN A 153 6.02 12.77 -17.71
N GLN A 154 5.57 11.58 -17.29
CA GLN A 154 4.35 10.99 -17.86
C GLN A 154 3.08 11.68 -17.38
N ILE A 155 3.04 12.13 -16.12
CA ILE A 155 1.92 12.91 -15.59
C ILE A 155 1.76 14.21 -16.39
N GLU A 156 2.83 14.98 -16.59
CA GLU A 156 2.81 16.23 -17.36
C GLU A 156 2.34 16.03 -18.81
N LYS A 157 2.73 14.92 -19.45
CA LYS A 157 2.27 14.56 -20.80
C LYS A 157 0.80 14.16 -20.84
N GLY A 158 0.30 13.55 -19.77
CA GLY A 158 -1.11 13.16 -19.63
C GLY A 158 -2.04 14.35 -19.47
N GLU A 159 -1.59 15.39 -18.76
CA GLU A 159 -2.36 16.63 -18.51
C GLU A 159 -2.46 17.56 -19.74
N THR A 160 -1.62 17.37 -20.75
CA THR A 160 -1.56 18.21 -21.96
C THR A 160 -2.39 17.69 -23.13
N LYS A 161 -3.17 16.62 -22.94
CA LYS A 161 -4.12 16.06 -23.93
C LYS A 161 -5.56 16.47 -23.64
#